data_AF-A0A9P6XWD7-F1
#
_entry.id   AF-A0A9P6XWD7-F1
#
_cell.length_a   1.000
_cell.length_b   1.000
_cell.length_c   1.000
_cell.angle_alpha   90.00
_cell.angle_beta   90.00
_cell.angle_gamma   90.00
#
_symmetry.space_group_name_H-M   'P 1'
#
loop_
_entity.id
_entity.type
_entity.pdbx_description
1 polymer ?
#
loop_
_entity_poly.entity_id
_entity_poly.type
_entity_poly.pdbx_seq_one_letter_code
_entity_poly.pdbx_strand_id
1 'polypeptide(L)'
;MKFLCAIYFAFLQGVVSYCIYNTSQQAKIHILQLADNSGANERARFSQTLMPGENACCPYTTSDCVRSNGRNDLVKFSMFVLVDGMASTHFTMTLPGGGWLELNGDRLGDLQYQAHYADGSPYETLYIKEESY
;
A
#
# COMPACT_ATOMS: atom_id res chain seq x y z
N MET A 1 -25.90 -19.33 -4.91
CA MET A 1 -24.42 -19.38 -4.88
C MET A 1 -23.75 -17.99 -4.85
N LYS A 2 -24.42 -16.91 -4.38
CA LYS A 2 -23.82 -15.56 -4.28
C LYS A 2 -23.46 -15.12 -2.85
N PHE A 3 -23.95 -15.82 -1.83
CA PHE A 3 -23.68 -15.51 -0.42
C PHE A 3 -22.36 -16.07 0.13
N LEU A 4 -21.77 -17.06 -0.54
CA LEU A 4 -20.52 -17.69 -0.10
C LEU A 4 -19.27 -16.84 -0.38
N CYS A 5 -19.26 -15.97 -1.40
CA CYS A 5 -18.13 -15.09 -1.69
C CYS A 5 -17.97 -13.94 -0.69
N ALA A 6 -19.08 -13.37 -0.18
CA ALA A 6 -19.02 -12.25 0.75
C ALA A 6 -18.43 -12.65 2.12
N ILE A 7 -18.69 -13.88 2.57
CA ILE A 7 -18.13 -14.40 3.83
C ILE A 7 -16.62 -14.65 3.69
N TYR A 8 -16.15 -15.10 2.52
CA TYR A 8 -14.72 -15.34 2.29
C TYR A 8 -13.88 -14.06 2.30
N PHE A 9 -14.42 -12.94 1.79
CA PHE A 9 -13.72 -11.65 1.80
C PHE A 9 -13.62 -11.07 3.23
N ALA A 10 -14.66 -11.26 4.05
CA ALA A 10 -14.66 -10.79 5.45
C ALA A 10 -13.66 -11.54 6.35
N PHE A 11 -13.40 -12.83 6.11
CA PHE A 11 -12.42 -13.60 6.88
C PHE A 11 -10.95 -13.26 6.53
N LEU A 12 -10.67 -12.75 5.33
CA LEU A 12 -9.32 -12.36 4.93
C LEU A 12 -8.84 -11.06 5.59
N GLN A 13 -9.76 -10.17 5.99
CA GLN A 13 -9.44 -8.92 6.70
C GLN A 13 -8.97 -9.13 8.16
N GLY A 14 -8.97 -10.36 8.65
CA GLY A 14 -8.43 -10.73 9.97
C GLY A 14 -6.92 -10.97 9.97
N VAL A 15 -6.31 -11.20 8.80
CA VAL A 15 -4.96 -11.78 8.69
C VAL A 15 -3.97 -10.83 8.03
N VAL A 16 -4.45 -9.83 7.29
CA VAL A 16 -3.62 -8.83 6.59
C VAL A 16 -3.60 -7.51 7.32
N SER A 17 -2.40 -7.02 7.63
CA SER A 17 -2.17 -5.69 8.17
C SER A 17 -2.44 -4.65 7.11
N TYR A 18 -1.88 -4.72 5.92
CA TYR A 18 -2.30 -3.82 4.83
C TYR A 18 -2.02 -4.47 3.49
N CYS A 19 -2.69 -3.97 2.45
CA CYS A 19 -2.46 -4.37 1.08
C CYS A 19 -2.24 -3.16 0.18
N ILE A 20 -1.42 -3.33 -0.85
CA ILE A 20 -1.21 -2.34 -1.90
C ILE A 20 -1.54 -3.02 -3.23
N TYR A 21 -2.45 -2.41 -3.98
CA TYR A 21 -2.98 -2.90 -5.24
C TYR A 21 -2.51 -1.99 -6.37
N ASN A 22 -1.79 -2.56 -7.35
CA ASN A 22 -1.48 -1.88 -8.59
C ASN A 22 -2.51 -2.28 -9.65
N THR A 23 -3.58 -1.48 -9.78
CA THR A 23 -4.66 -1.74 -10.74
C THR A 23 -4.35 -1.21 -12.15
N SER A 24 -3.26 -0.46 -12.29
CA SER A 24 -2.75 0.01 -13.57
C SER A 24 -2.43 -1.16 -14.50
N GLN A 25 -2.58 -0.92 -15.81
CA GLN A 25 -2.19 -1.86 -16.85
C GLN A 25 -0.79 -1.58 -17.41
N GLN A 26 -0.19 -0.44 -17.05
CA GLN A 26 1.10 -0.01 -17.60
C GLN A 26 2.12 0.38 -16.53
N ALA A 27 1.67 0.88 -15.39
CA ALA A 27 2.52 1.37 -14.34
C ALA A 27 3.14 0.23 -13.54
N LYS A 28 4.43 0.35 -13.25
CA LYS A 28 5.16 -0.45 -12.28
C LYS A 28 5.42 0.42 -11.06
N ILE A 29 5.14 -0.08 -9.87
CA ILE A 29 5.32 0.66 -8.62
C ILE A 29 6.40 0.05 -7.75
N HIS A 30 7.26 0.91 -7.20
CA HIS A 30 8.24 0.54 -6.21
C HIS A 30 7.82 1.09 -4.85
N ILE A 31 7.87 0.24 -3.83
CA ILE A 31 7.31 0.51 -2.50
C ILE A 31 8.33 0.10 -1.45
N LEU A 32 8.61 1.01 -0.52
CA LEU A 32 9.40 0.73 0.67
C LEU A 32 8.68 1.28 1.91
N GLN A 33 8.40 0.41 2.88
CA GLN A 33 7.93 0.83 4.20
C GLN A 33 9.02 1.55 4.98
N LEU A 34 8.68 2.73 5.51
CA LEU A 34 9.56 3.53 6.34
C LEU A 34 9.57 3.04 7.81
N ALA A 35 10.62 3.43 8.54
CA ALA A 35 10.94 2.90 9.87
C ALA A 35 9.87 3.15 10.95
N ASP A 36 9.16 4.27 10.85
CA ASP A 36 8.41 4.88 11.95
C ASP A 36 7.51 3.89 12.70
N ASN A 37 6.70 3.12 11.99
CA ASN A 37 5.77 2.14 12.57
C ASN A 37 6.00 0.70 12.09
N SER A 38 7.21 0.42 11.60
CA SER A 38 7.66 -0.94 11.30
C SER A 38 8.22 -1.58 12.58
N GLY A 39 7.75 -2.77 12.98
CA GLY A 39 8.42 -3.55 14.03
C GLY A 39 9.67 -4.26 13.53
N ALA A 40 9.88 -4.29 12.21
CA ALA A 40 11.02 -4.91 11.55
C ALA A 40 12.25 -4.00 11.52
N ASN A 41 13.44 -4.62 11.56
CA ASN A 41 14.69 -3.97 11.18
C ASN A 41 14.69 -3.63 9.67
N GLU A 42 15.64 -2.79 9.21
CA GLU A 42 15.65 -2.26 7.83
C GLU A 42 15.54 -3.32 6.73
N ARG A 43 16.07 -4.54 6.95
CA ARG A 43 16.08 -5.63 5.97
C ARG A 43 14.79 -6.45 5.93
N ALA A 44 13.98 -6.36 6.98
CA ALA A 44 12.72 -7.11 7.11
C ALA A 44 11.48 -6.24 6.83
N ARG A 45 11.66 -4.95 6.52
CA ARG A 45 10.55 -4.06 6.18
C ARG A 45 9.89 -4.49 4.88
N PHE A 46 8.59 -4.20 4.79
CA PHE A 46 7.87 -4.40 3.55
C PHE A 46 8.54 -3.59 2.42
N SER A 47 9.06 -4.30 1.43
CA SER A 47 9.68 -3.74 0.24
C SER A 47 9.24 -4.56 -0.94
N GLN A 48 8.52 -3.93 -1.87
CA GLN A 48 7.91 -4.62 -2.99
C GLN A 48 8.04 -3.80 -4.26
N THR A 49 8.13 -4.53 -5.37
CA THR A 49 7.99 -3.96 -6.70
C THR A 49 6.80 -4.66 -7.34
N LEU A 50 5.73 -3.92 -7.61
CA LEU A 50 4.52 -4.49 -8.22
C LEU A 50 4.48 -4.12 -9.70
N MET A 51 4.39 -5.15 -10.53
CA MET A 51 4.12 -5.02 -11.96
C MET A 51 2.65 -4.61 -12.19
N PRO A 52 2.27 -4.22 -13.42
CA PRO A 52 0.88 -3.94 -13.74
C PRO A 52 -0.05 -5.09 -13.33
N GLY A 53 -1.17 -4.75 -12.67
CA GLY A 53 -2.16 -5.71 -12.16
C GLY A 53 -1.76 -6.48 -10.90
N GLU A 54 -0.54 -6.33 -10.38
CA GLU A 54 -0.09 -7.05 -9.18
C GLU A 54 -0.53 -6.37 -7.88
N ASN A 55 -0.58 -7.16 -6.81
CA ASN A 55 -0.83 -6.67 -5.46
C ASN A 55 0.09 -7.37 -4.46
N ALA A 56 0.40 -6.70 -3.36
CA ALA A 56 1.12 -7.30 -2.25
C ALA A 56 0.51 -6.88 -0.93
N CYS A 57 0.52 -7.81 0.04
CA CYS A 57 -0.02 -7.59 1.37
C CYS A 57 1.01 -7.93 2.43
N CYS A 58 0.97 -7.20 3.55
CA CYS A 58 1.75 -7.48 4.74
C CYS A 58 0.82 -8.08 5.81
N PRO A 59 1.08 -9.28 6.36
CA PRO A 59 0.19 -9.92 7.33
C PRO A 59 0.26 -9.31 8.73
N TYR A 60 -0.82 -9.36 9.51
CA TYR A 60 -0.82 -8.95 10.93
C TYR A 60 0.02 -9.85 11.84
N THR A 61 0.29 -11.07 11.39
CA THR A 61 0.95 -12.10 12.22
C THR A 61 2.43 -11.81 12.46
N THR A 62 3.00 -10.79 11.82
CA THR A 62 4.35 -10.31 12.09
C THR A 62 4.26 -8.88 12.63
N SER A 63 4.90 -8.61 13.78
CA SER A 63 5.08 -7.23 14.28
C SER A 63 5.82 -6.34 13.26
N ASP A 64 6.41 -6.95 12.25
CA ASP A 64 7.16 -6.33 11.18
C ASP A 64 6.32 -5.35 10.34
N CYS A 65 5.04 -5.65 10.13
CA CYS A 65 4.15 -4.83 9.31
C CYS A 65 3.64 -3.58 10.05
N VAL A 66 3.15 -3.75 11.28
CA VAL A 66 2.70 -2.66 12.15
C VAL A 66 3.17 -3.00 13.56
N ARG A 67 4.13 -2.22 14.10
CA ARG A 67 4.79 -2.53 15.37
C ARG A 67 3.81 -2.72 16.54
N SER A 68 2.80 -1.89 16.59
CA SER A 68 1.77 -1.85 17.64
C SER A 68 0.63 -2.85 17.43
N ASN A 69 0.56 -3.50 16.26
CA ASN A 69 -0.59 -4.29 15.78
C ASN A 69 -1.92 -3.52 15.71
N GLY A 70 -1.92 -2.20 15.84
CA GLY A 70 -3.15 -1.40 15.82
C GLY A 70 -3.71 -1.24 14.41
N ARG A 71 -5.02 -1.51 14.26
CA ARG A 71 -5.76 -1.40 12.99
C ARG A 71 -6.11 0.04 12.57
N ASN A 72 -5.53 1.04 13.21
CA ASN A 72 -5.66 2.42 12.77
C ASN A 72 -4.30 3.14 12.85
N ASP A 73 -3.25 2.40 13.24
CA ASP A 73 -1.93 3.00 13.40
C ASP A 73 -1.33 3.20 12.02
N LEU A 74 -0.81 4.40 11.78
CA LEU A 74 -0.37 4.79 10.45
C LEU A 74 0.92 4.07 10.07
N VAL A 75 0.96 3.57 8.85
CA VAL A 75 2.16 3.06 8.19
C VAL A 75 2.52 4.03 7.09
N LYS A 76 3.83 4.26 6.91
CA LYS A 76 4.36 5.23 5.95
C LYS A 76 5.19 4.51 4.91
N PHE A 77 5.02 4.87 3.65
CA PHE A 77 5.72 4.27 2.52
C PHE A 77 6.39 5.34 1.69
N SER A 78 7.65 5.11 1.31
CA SER A 78 8.31 5.84 0.22
C SER A 78 8.11 5.06 -1.07
N MET A 79 7.71 5.76 -2.12
CA MET A 79 7.20 5.17 -3.34
C MET A 79 7.67 5.97 -4.56
N PHE A 80 7.82 5.28 -5.69
CA PHE A 80 7.88 5.89 -7.01
C PHE A 80 7.28 4.95 -8.04
N VAL A 81 6.82 5.52 -9.15
CA VAL A 81 6.11 4.81 -10.21
C VAL A 81 6.89 4.94 -11.52
N LEU A 82 7.01 3.85 -12.26
CA LEU A 82 7.58 3.79 -13.59
C LEU A 82 6.47 3.53 -14.61
N VAL A 83 6.38 4.37 -15.63
CA VAL A 83 5.50 4.16 -16.80
C VAL A 83 6.35 4.37 -18.05
N ASP A 84 6.36 3.40 -18.96
CA ASP A 84 7.14 3.46 -20.21
C ASP A 84 8.63 3.84 -19.99
N GLY A 85 9.22 3.36 -18.90
CA GLY A 85 10.61 3.64 -18.53
C GLY A 85 10.86 5.03 -17.91
N MET A 86 9.84 5.88 -17.80
CA MET A 86 9.91 7.18 -17.11
C MET A 86 9.49 7.02 -15.65
N ALA A 87 10.29 7.56 -14.73
CA ALA A 87 9.99 7.56 -13.30
C ALA A 87 9.21 8.81 -12.89
N SER A 88 8.24 8.64 -12.00
CA SER A 88 7.72 9.72 -11.18
C SER A 88 8.80 10.22 -10.22
N THR A 89 8.59 11.42 -9.66
CA THR A 89 9.32 11.81 -8.44
C THR A 89 9.02 10.79 -7.33
N HIS A 90 9.96 10.62 -6.39
CA HIS A 90 9.66 9.93 -5.14
C HIS A 90 8.61 10.70 -4.36
N PHE A 91 7.72 9.96 -3.70
CA PHE A 91 6.73 10.53 -2.83
C PHE A 91 6.48 9.59 -1.66
N THR A 92 5.98 10.17 -0.59
CA THR A 92 5.61 9.43 0.60
C THR A 92 4.10 9.45 0.79
N MET A 93 3.53 8.30 1.15
CA MET A 93 2.12 8.12 1.48
C MET A 93 1.94 7.49 2.85
N THR A 94 0.79 7.73 3.48
CA THR A 94 0.37 7.03 4.71
C THR A 94 -0.85 6.17 4.46
N LEU A 95 -0.94 5.08 5.21
CA LEU A 95 -2.08 4.16 5.20
C LEU A 95 -2.34 3.67 6.63
N PRO A 96 -3.59 3.59 7.10
CA PRO A 96 -3.89 2.94 8.38
C PRO A 96 -3.54 1.45 8.30
N GLY A 97 -2.96 0.91 9.38
CA GLY A 97 -2.93 -0.53 9.60
C GLY A 97 -4.36 -1.06 9.49
N GLY A 98 -4.56 -2.18 8.84
CA GLY A 98 -5.85 -2.77 8.43
C GLY A 98 -6.40 -2.30 7.09
N GLY A 99 -5.88 -1.19 6.57
CA GLY A 99 -6.34 -0.58 5.33
C GLY A 99 -5.70 -1.14 4.07
N TRP A 100 -6.02 -0.51 2.94
CA TRP A 100 -5.33 -0.76 1.69
C TRP A 100 -5.16 0.49 0.83
N LEU A 101 -4.16 0.45 -0.04
CA LEU A 101 -3.87 1.49 -1.03
C LEU A 101 -4.13 0.93 -2.44
N GLU A 102 -4.85 1.67 -3.25
CA GLU A 102 -5.04 1.40 -4.67
C GLU A 102 -4.27 2.44 -5.49
N LEU A 103 -3.43 1.95 -6.40
CA LEU A 103 -2.83 2.74 -7.46
C LEU A 103 -3.55 2.43 -8.77
N ASN A 104 -3.91 3.49 -9.50
CA ASN A 104 -4.45 3.42 -10.85
C ASN A 104 -3.80 4.53 -11.71
N GLY A 105 -4.07 4.53 -13.00
CA GLY A 105 -3.47 5.41 -13.99
C GLY A 105 -2.42 4.69 -14.82
N ASP A 106 -2.40 4.97 -16.11
CA ASP A 106 -1.51 4.34 -17.09
C ASP A 106 -0.47 5.32 -17.62
N ARG A 107 -0.46 6.56 -17.11
CA ARG A 107 0.46 7.63 -17.50
C ARG A 107 0.88 8.41 -16.26
N LEU A 108 2.11 8.93 -16.24
CA LEU A 108 2.60 9.71 -15.09
C LEU A 108 1.69 10.90 -14.72
N GLY A 109 1.02 11.51 -15.71
CA GLY A 109 0.10 12.64 -15.49
C GLY A 109 -1.32 12.27 -15.03
N ASP A 110 -1.66 10.99 -15.00
CA ASP A 110 -3.00 10.50 -14.60
C ASP A 110 -2.98 9.50 -13.45
N LEU A 111 -1.81 9.32 -12.80
CA LEU A 111 -1.69 8.45 -11.62
C LEU A 111 -2.63 8.92 -10.50
N GLN A 112 -3.42 7.98 -9.99
CA GLN A 112 -4.33 8.18 -8.89
C GLN A 112 -3.99 7.22 -7.76
N TYR A 113 -4.06 7.72 -6.54
CA TYR A 113 -3.78 6.96 -5.33
C TYR A 113 -4.97 7.11 -4.39
N GLN A 114 -5.56 5.99 -3.99
CA GLN A 114 -6.73 5.98 -3.10
C GLN A 114 -6.44 5.05 -1.93
N ALA A 115 -6.50 5.60 -0.73
CA ALA A 115 -6.29 4.85 0.50
C ALA A 115 -7.63 4.63 1.20
N HIS A 116 -7.78 3.48 1.84
CA HIS A 116 -9.01 3.09 2.53
C HIS A 116 -8.70 2.52 3.91
N TYR A 117 -9.60 2.74 4.85
CA TYR A 117 -9.64 1.99 6.12
C TYR A 117 -10.08 0.55 5.88
N ALA A 118 -9.93 -0.30 6.90
CA ALA A 118 -10.32 -1.72 6.83
C ALA A 118 -11.81 -1.93 6.48
N ASP A 119 -12.68 -0.99 6.88
CA ASP A 119 -14.12 -1.01 6.60
C ASP A 119 -14.47 -0.51 5.18
N GLY A 120 -13.47 -0.08 4.40
CA GLY A 120 -13.60 0.45 3.05
C GLY A 120 -13.95 1.93 2.96
N SER A 121 -14.12 2.62 4.09
CA SER A 121 -14.27 4.06 4.08
C SER A 121 -12.99 4.75 3.56
N PRO A 122 -13.10 5.86 2.80
CA PRO A 122 -11.93 6.56 2.29
C PRO A 122 -11.04 7.09 3.42
N TYR A 123 -9.72 6.99 3.22
CA TYR A 123 -8.71 7.60 4.07
C TYR A 123 -7.98 8.70 3.29
N GLU A 124 -7.93 9.90 3.88
CA GLU A 124 -7.17 11.00 3.32
C GLU A 124 -5.68 10.82 3.63
N THR A 125 -4.96 10.25 2.68
CA THR A 125 -3.50 10.06 2.76
C THR A 125 -2.76 11.39 2.78
N LEU A 126 -1.74 11.48 3.63
CA LEU A 126 -0.75 12.55 3.53
C LEU A 126 0.17 12.23 2.35
N TYR A 127 0.01 12.96 1.24
CA TYR A 127 0.88 12.89 0.08
C TYR A 127 1.98 13.96 0.18
N ILE A 128 3.23 13.53 0.31
CA ILE A 128 4.39 14.43 0.36
C ILE A 128 5.26 14.09 -0.82
N LYS A 129 5.33 14.98 -1.80
CA LYS A 129 6.29 14.87 -2.90
C LYS A 129 7.67 15.17 -2.34
N GLU A 130 8.61 14.25 -2.51
CA GLU A 130 10.00 14.46 -2.08
C GLU A 130 10.69 15.28 -3.17
N GLU A 131 11.00 16.54 -2.87
CA GLU A 131 11.85 17.33 -3.75
C GLU A 131 13.24 16.70 -3.78
N SER A 132 13.65 16.23 -4.96
CA SER A 132 14.99 15.69 -5.18
C SER A 132 15.99 16.83 -5.04
N TYR A 133 16.87 16.78 -4.04
CA TYR A 133 18.01 17.70 -3.90
C TYR A 133 19.06 17.46 -4.99
#